data_AF-U2C346-F1
#
_entry.id   AF-U2C346-F1
#
_cell.length_a   1.000
_cell.length_b   1.000
_cell.length_c   1.000
_cell.angle_alpha   90.00
_cell.angle_beta   90.00
_cell.angle_gamma   90.00
#
_symmetry.space_group_name_H-M   'P 1'
#
loop_
_entity.id
_entity.type
_entity.pdbx_description
1 polymer ?
#
loop_
_entity_poly.entity_id
_entity_poly.type
_entity_poly.pdbx_seq_one_letter_code
_entity_poly.pdbx_strand_id
1 'polypeptide(L)'
;MKRRIIHTQDGSTTLEIEDWGEHYHSMRGAIGEAYHVFIRQGLELFAGQEVQLLEIGFGTGLNAFITFLEHERLRQTIHYEGVEAYPLTPEEVACLNYTEILEVQQKQAFFQQLHSAPWEETVSLSPTFTLKKRLQSFEQISDQVRFDLIYFDAFSASVQPELWTEAIFERMYKALKAGGILVTYASKGSARRAMQAVGFKVEKLPGALGKRDMLRAKKEME
;
A
#
# COMPACT_ATOMS: atom_id res chain seq x y z
N MET A 1 -12.30 17.78 -0.66
CA MET A 1 -12.44 16.60 0.20
C MET A 1 -12.03 17.00 1.60
N LYS A 2 -12.98 17.04 2.54
CA LYS A 2 -12.66 17.40 3.94
C LYS A 2 -12.25 16.14 4.69
N ARG A 3 -11.10 16.20 5.37
CA ARG A 3 -10.55 15.08 6.14
C ARG A 3 -10.58 15.38 7.64
N ARG A 4 -10.85 14.35 8.46
CA ARG A 4 -10.85 14.44 9.92
C ARG A 4 -9.90 13.42 10.53
N ILE A 5 -9.09 13.86 11.49
CA ILE A 5 -8.18 12.99 12.25
C ILE A 5 -8.99 12.17 13.27
N ILE A 6 -8.75 10.87 13.32
CA ILE A 6 -9.36 9.95 14.29
C ILE A 6 -8.33 8.91 14.76
N HIS A 7 -8.58 8.29 15.91
CA HIS A 7 -7.76 7.18 16.42
C HIS A 7 -8.44 5.84 16.16
N THR A 8 -7.66 4.85 15.76
CA THR A 8 -8.09 3.45 15.63
C THR A 8 -7.93 2.71 16.97
N GLN A 9 -8.44 1.48 17.05
CA GLN A 9 -8.38 0.66 18.28
C GLN A 9 -6.96 0.29 18.72
N ASP A 10 -5.97 0.30 17.83
CA ASP A 10 -4.55 0.07 18.19
C ASP A 10 -3.83 1.37 18.61
N GLY A 11 -4.56 2.49 18.74
CA GLY A 11 -4.03 3.80 19.13
C GLY A 11 -3.45 4.61 17.97
N SER A 12 -3.24 4.00 16.79
CA SER A 12 -2.74 4.71 15.62
C SER A 12 -3.76 5.69 15.04
N THR A 13 -3.25 6.80 14.55
CA THR A 13 -4.03 7.82 13.84
C THR A 13 -4.42 7.32 12.45
N THR A 14 -5.67 7.57 12.06
CA THR A 14 -6.13 7.49 10.67
C THR A 14 -6.90 8.76 10.31
N LEU A 15 -7.23 8.89 9.03
CA LEU A 15 -8.02 9.98 8.49
C LEU A 15 -9.37 9.43 8.03
N GLU A 16 -10.44 10.17 8.27
CA GLU A 16 -11.75 9.94 7.69
C GLU A 16 -12.01 10.96 6.58
N ILE A 17 -12.57 10.50 5.47
CA ILE A 17 -13.14 11.37 4.44
C ILE A 17 -14.61 11.59 4.80
N GLU A 18 -14.94 12.79 5.29
CA GLU A 18 -16.28 13.09 5.85
C GLU A 18 -17.38 12.83 4.83
N ASP A 19 -17.15 13.19 3.57
CA ASP A 19 -18.13 13.05 2.49
C ASP A 19 -18.48 11.58 2.17
N TRP A 20 -17.59 10.64 2.53
CA TRP A 20 -17.74 9.21 2.23
C TRP A 20 -18.04 8.37 3.47
N GLY A 21 -17.75 8.89 4.67
CA GLY A 21 -17.77 8.11 5.90
C GLY A 21 -16.80 6.93 5.85
N GLU A 22 -15.70 7.07 5.10
CA GLU A 22 -14.69 6.04 4.87
C GLU A 22 -13.36 6.50 5.45
N HIS A 23 -12.60 5.55 5.97
CA HIS A 23 -11.32 5.80 6.64
C HIS A 23 -10.16 5.34 5.76
N TYR A 24 -9.01 5.99 5.89
CA TYR A 24 -7.77 5.57 5.22
C TYR A 24 -7.30 4.19 5.67
N HIS A 25 -7.68 3.77 6.88
CA HIS A 25 -7.27 2.51 7.50
C HIS A 25 -8.43 1.89 8.28
N SER A 26 -8.36 0.58 8.53
CA SER A 26 -9.32 -0.08 9.43
C SER A 26 -9.36 0.57 10.82
N MET A 27 -10.57 0.87 11.29
CA MET A 27 -10.81 1.35 12.66
C MET A 27 -10.41 0.33 13.74
N ARG A 28 -10.24 -0.95 13.39
CA ARG A 28 -9.75 -1.97 14.32
C ARG A 28 -8.24 -1.88 14.57
N GLY A 29 -7.51 -1.08 13.79
CA GLY A 29 -6.08 -0.87 13.92
C GLY A 29 -5.40 -0.74 12.56
N ALA A 30 -4.77 0.41 12.29
CA ALA A 30 -4.09 0.64 11.02
C ALA A 30 -2.79 -0.16 10.91
N ILE A 31 -1.98 -0.16 11.98
CA ILE A 31 -0.68 -0.83 12.01
C ILE A 31 -0.86 -2.34 11.91
N GLY A 32 -1.81 -2.88 12.70
CA GLY A 32 -2.09 -4.32 12.69
C GLY A 32 -2.56 -4.83 11.32
N GLU A 33 -3.38 -4.05 10.62
CA GLU A 33 -3.80 -4.37 9.25
C GLU A 33 -2.63 -4.30 8.27
N ALA A 34 -1.84 -3.24 8.30
CA ALA A 34 -0.71 -3.06 7.40
C ALA A 34 0.32 -4.19 7.51
N TYR A 35 0.70 -4.57 8.73
CA TYR A 35 1.60 -5.70 8.98
C TYR A 35 1.02 -7.03 8.47
N HIS A 36 -0.27 -7.26 8.68
CA HIS A 36 -0.89 -8.51 8.26
C HIS A 36 -1.01 -8.60 6.74
N VAL A 37 -1.56 -7.57 6.10
CA VAL A 37 -1.91 -7.59 4.67
C VAL A 37 -0.68 -7.39 3.80
N PHE A 38 0.11 -6.36 4.06
CA PHE A 38 1.15 -5.92 3.13
C PHE A 38 2.51 -6.52 3.47
N ILE A 39 2.86 -6.65 4.74
CA ILE A 39 4.14 -7.24 5.15
C ILE A 39 4.09 -8.76 5.11
N ARG A 40 3.28 -9.41 5.96
CA ARG A 40 3.27 -10.88 6.11
C ARG A 40 2.79 -11.61 4.86
N GLN A 41 1.75 -11.09 4.20
CA GLN A 41 1.20 -11.74 3.00
C GLN A 41 1.80 -11.23 1.69
N GLY A 42 2.64 -10.19 1.74
CA GLY A 42 3.30 -9.57 0.60
C GLY A 42 4.83 -9.56 0.75
N LEU A 43 5.38 -8.55 1.43
CA LEU A 43 6.82 -8.28 1.49
C LEU A 43 7.68 -9.47 1.92
N GLU A 44 7.24 -10.23 2.94
CA GLU A 44 8.01 -11.36 3.50
C GLU A 44 8.23 -12.49 2.48
N LEU A 45 7.41 -12.56 1.42
CA LEU A 45 7.57 -13.54 0.35
C LEU A 45 8.85 -13.33 -0.48
N PHE A 46 9.45 -12.14 -0.38
CA PHE A 46 10.65 -11.73 -1.11
C PHE A 46 11.85 -11.53 -0.19
N ALA A 47 11.88 -12.17 0.99
CA ALA A 47 12.98 -12.03 1.94
C ALA A 47 14.34 -12.35 1.29
N GLY A 48 15.35 -11.52 1.57
CA GLY A 48 16.69 -11.65 0.99
C GLY A 48 16.81 -11.22 -0.49
N GLN A 49 15.78 -10.59 -1.07
CA GLN A 49 15.76 -10.20 -2.49
C GLN A 49 15.75 -8.67 -2.66
N GLU A 50 16.07 -8.24 -3.88
CA GLU A 50 15.74 -6.90 -4.36
C GLU A 50 14.27 -6.88 -4.82
N VAL A 51 13.50 -5.87 -4.40
CA VAL A 51 12.06 -5.78 -4.64
C VAL A 51 11.72 -4.44 -5.28
N GLN A 52 11.19 -4.49 -6.50
CA GLN A 52 10.51 -3.36 -7.13
C GLN A 52 9.05 -3.38 -6.66
N LEU A 53 8.68 -2.41 -5.82
CA LEU A 53 7.39 -2.38 -5.13
C LEU A 53 6.57 -1.18 -5.60
N LEU A 54 5.32 -1.42 -6.00
CA LEU A 54 4.35 -0.37 -6.32
C LEU A 54 3.21 -0.36 -5.32
N GLU A 55 2.95 0.79 -4.70
CA GLU A 55 1.76 1.03 -3.89
C GLU A 55 0.75 1.87 -4.66
N ILE A 56 -0.49 1.38 -4.67
CA ILE A 56 -1.66 2.06 -5.21
C ILE A 56 -2.40 2.69 -4.03
N GLY A 57 -2.26 4.01 -3.88
CA GLY A 57 -2.77 4.76 -2.73
C GLY A 57 -1.70 4.96 -1.67
N PHE A 58 -0.74 5.87 -1.92
CA PHE A 58 0.31 6.20 -0.93
C PHE A 58 -0.27 6.71 0.40
N GLY A 59 -1.36 7.47 0.35
CA GLY A 59 -2.16 7.85 1.51
C GLY A 59 -1.34 8.46 2.65
N THR A 60 -1.44 7.84 3.83
CA THR A 60 -0.75 8.31 5.03
C THR A 60 0.74 7.92 5.09
N GLY A 61 1.26 7.23 4.07
CA GLY A 61 2.64 6.73 4.05
C GLY A 61 2.91 5.57 4.99
N LEU A 62 1.87 4.99 5.64
CA LEU A 62 2.03 3.94 6.64
C LEU A 62 2.69 2.68 6.07
N ASN A 63 2.22 2.18 4.93
CA ASN A 63 2.78 0.95 4.33
C ASN A 63 4.22 1.16 3.89
N ALA A 64 4.54 2.33 3.31
CA ALA A 64 5.90 2.69 2.93
C ALA A 64 6.83 2.78 4.15
N PHE A 65 6.35 3.39 5.24
CA PHE A 65 7.11 3.50 6.48
C PHE A 65 7.35 2.14 7.14
N ILE A 66 6.33 1.29 7.27
CA ILE A 66 6.50 -0.06 7.82
C ILE A 66 7.40 -0.90 6.91
N THR A 67 7.27 -0.79 5.59
CA THR A 67 8.18 -1.47 4.64
C THR A 67 9.62 -1.04 4.87
N PHE A 68 9.88 0.25 5.10
CA PHE A 68 11.20 0.76 5.47
C PHE A 68 11.69 0.20 6.82
N LEU A 69 10.84 0.04 7.82
CA LEU A 69 11.26 -0.55 9.10
C LEU A 69 11.63 -2.04 8.94
N GLU A 70 10.90 -2.77 8.11
CA GLU A 70 11.05 -4.23 7.97
C GLU A 70 12.13 -4.65 6.98
N HIS A 71 12.48 -3.83 5.98
CA HIS A 71 13.38 -4.25 4.91
C HIS A 71 14.77 -4.68 5.41
N GLU A 72 15.31 -4.01 6.45
CA GLU A 72 16.62 -4.36 7.03
C GLU A 72 16.57 -5.74 7.68
N ARG A 73 15.51 -6.02 8.45
CA ARG A 73 15.29 -7.33 9.09
C ARG A 73 15.13 -8.44 8.04
N LEU A 74 14.42 -8.15 6.96
CA LEU A 74 14.18 -9.06 5.85
C LEU A 74 15.36 -9.16 4.88
N ARG A 75 16.43 -8.37 5.09
CA ARG A 75 17.65 -8.31 4.25
C ARG A 75 17.33 -8.00 2.79
N GLN A 76 16.43 -7.05 2.57
CA GLN A 76 15.95 -6.68 1.24
C GLN A 76 16.57 -5.36 0.77
N THR A 77 16.66 -5.20 -0.55
CA THR A 77 16.81 -3.89 -1.19
C THR A 77 15.46 -3.50 -1.77
N ILE A 78 14.92 -2.34 -1.38
CA ILE A 78 13.58 -1.92 -1.78
C ILE A 78 13.65 -0.71 -2.72
N HIS A 79 12.97 -0.85 -3.86
CA HIS A 79 12.67 0.24 -4.76
C HIS A 79 11.17 0.51 -4.71
N TYR A 80 10.78 1.47 -3.86
CA TYR A 80 9.40 1.76 -3.54
C TYR A 80 8.86 2.87 -4.45
N GLU A 81 7.76 2.60 -5.15
CA GLU A 81 6.96 3.61 -5.85
C GLU A 81 5.57 3.71 -5.24
N GLY A 82 5.17 4.90 -4.77
CA GLY A 82 3.81 5.16 -4.30
C GLY A 82 3.04 6.05 -5.27
N VAL A 83 1.83 5.66 -5.65
CA VAL A 83 0.94 6.47 -6.51
C VAL A 83 -0.15 7.10 -5.65
N GLU A 84 -0.36 8.40 -5.82
CA GLU A 84 -1.37 9.16 -5.10
C GLU A 84 -1.89 10.31 -5.96
N ALA A 85 -3.20 10.51 -5.96
CA ALA A 85 -3.84 11.61 -6.69
C ALA A 85 -4.09 12.83 -5.79
N TYR A 86 -4.26 12.60 -4.48
CA TYR A 86 -4.62 13.61 -3.50
C TYR A 86 -3.74 13.51 -2.25
N PRO A 87 -2.48 13.98 -2.30
CA PRO A 87 -1.57 13.93 -1.16
C PRO A 87 -2.15 14.57 0.11
N LEU A 88 -1.68 14.11 1.27
CA LEU A 88 -1.92 14.78 2.54
C LEU A 88 -1.18 16.11 2.61
N THR A 89 -1.73 17.07 3.34
CA THR A 89 -1.01 18.31 3.65
C THR A 89 0.04 18.08 4.73
N PRO A 90 1.07 18.94 4.85
CA PRO A 90 2.04 18.84 5.94
C PRO A 90 1.41 18.85 7.33
N GLU A 91 0.33 19.59 7.52
CA GLU A 91 -0.42 19.67 8.78
C GLU A 91 -1.11 18.34 9.10
N GLU A 92 -1.70 17.69 8.10
CA GLU A 92 -2.31 16.36 8.25
C GLU A 92 -1.26 15.30 8.61
N VAL A 93 -0.10 15.35 7.95
CA VAL A 93 1.03 14.45 8.24
C VAL A 93 1.55 14.64 9.66
N ALA A 94 1.62 15.88 10.16
CA ALA A 94 2.09 16.19 11.50
C ALA A 94 1.19 15.59 12.61
N CYS A 95 -0.06 15.26 12.31
CA CYS A 95 -0.99 14.61 13.24
C CYS A 95 -0.84 13.07 13.29
N LEU A 96 -0.04 12.47 12.41
CA LEU A 96 0.17 11.02 12.36
C LEU A 96 1.14 10.59 13.45
N ASN A 97 0.73 9.64 14.29
CA ASN A 97 1.48 9.18 15.47
C ASN A 97 2.18 7.83 15.27
N TYR A 98 2.44 7.42 14.03
CA TYR A 98 2.93 6.06 13.73
C TYR A 98 4.25 5.71 14.42
N THR A 99 5.17 6.67 14.52
CA THR A 99 6.47 6.45 15.18
C THR A 99 6.35 6.25 16.69
N GLU A 100 5.34 6.84 17.34
CA GLU A 100 5.04 6.59 18.76
C GLU A 100 4.42 5.22 18.97
N ILE A 101 3.39 4.87 18.19
CA ILE A 101 2.66 3.60 18.35
C ILE A 101 3.54 2.40 17.99
N LEU A 102 4.46 2.56 17.03
CA LEU A 102 5.45 1.54 16.66
C LEU A 102 6.68 1.54 17.58
N GLU A 103 6.76 2.42 18.58
CA GLU A 103 7.89 2.55 19.50
C GLU A 103 9.24 2.77 18.78
N VAL A 104 9.22 3.55 17.70
CA VAL A 104 10.37 3.88 16.85
C VAL A 104 10.53 5.40 16.68
N GLN A 105 10.39 6.17 17.76
CA GLN A 105 10.49 7.63 17.74
C GLN A 105 11.81 8.13 17.14
N GLN A 106 12.89 7.36 17.25
CA GLN A 106 14.18 7.62 16.60
C GLN A 106 14.12 7.66 15.06
N LYS A 107 13.07 7.11 14.45
CA LYS A 107 12.81 7.13 13.00
C LYS A 107 11.89 8.29 12.56
N GLN A 108 11.54 9.23 13.45
CA GLN A 108 10.70 10.38 13.12
C GLN A 108 11.23 11.20 11.95
N ALA A 109 12.55 11.44 11.89
CA ALA A 109 13.17 12.17 10.79
C ALA A 109 12.99 11.45 9.44
N PHE A 110 13.07 10.11 9.43
CA PHE A 110 12.81 9.30 8.23
C PHE A 110 11.35 9.38 7.80
N PHE A 111 10.41 9.31 8.76
CA PHE A 111 8.99 9.46 8.46
C PHE A 111 8.70 10.84 7.86
N GLN A 112 9.30 11.91 8.39
CA GLN A 112 9.19 13.24 7.80
C GLN A 112 9.80 13.31 6.40
N GLN A 113 10.96 12.69 6.18
CA GLN A 113 11.62 12.65 4.87
C GLN A 113 10.78 11.91 3.82
N LEU A 114 10.08 10.84 4.22
CA LEU A 114 9.14 10.11 3.35
C LEU A 114 8.07 11.05 2.77
N HIS A 115 7.51 11.92 3.61
CA HIS A 115 6.48 12.88 3.20
C HIS A 115 7.05 14.10 2.48
N SER A 116 8.21 14.62 2.89
CA SER A 116 8.82 15.80 2.26
C SER A 116 9.58 15.50 0.96
N ALA A 117 9.83 14.23 0.63
CA ALA A 117 10.49 13.88 -0.62
C ALA A 117 9.73 14.46 -1.83
N PRO A 118 10.44 14.96 -2.85
CA PRO A 118 9.82 15.48 -4.06
C PRO A 118 8.95 14.42 -4.76
N TRP A 119 7.88 14.89 -5.39
CA TRP A 119 7.08 14.08 -6.30
C TRP A 119 7.81 13.92 -7.64
N GLU A 120 7.57 12.81 -8.32
CA GLU A 120 8.16 12.42 -9.60
C GLU A 120 9.68 12.17 -9.63
N GLU A 121 10.35 12.30 -8.49
CA GLU A 121 11.77 12.06 -8.34
C GLU A 121 12.05 10.83 -7.47
N THR A 122 13.11 10.10 -7.81
CA THR A 122 13.59 8.99 -6.98
C THR A 122 14.59 9.52 -5.97
N VAL A 123 14.31 9.31 -4.68
CA VAL A 123 15.21 9.64 -3.57
C VAL A 123 15.73 8.38 -2.90
N SER A 124 16.98 8.39 -2.46
CA SER A 124 17.53 7.35 -1.57
C SER A 124 17.27 7.75 -0.12
N LEU A 125 16.55 6.91 0.61
CA LEU A 125 16.29 7.06 2.04
C LEU A 125 17.31 6.26 2.87
N SER A 126 17.85 5.18 2.30
CA SER A 126 19.00 4.44 2.80
C SER A 126 19.78 3.81 1.62
N PRO A 127 20.97 3.21 1.84
CA PRO A 127 21.69 2.49 0.79
C PRO A 127 20.89 1.36 0.12
N THR A 128 19.89 0.82 0.82
CA THR A 128 19.05 -0.31 0.38
C THR A 128 17.58 0.07 0.26
N PHE A 129 17.23 1.35 0.31
CA PHE A 129 15.84 1.82 0.19
C PHE A 129 15.76 3.10 -0.64
N THR A 130 15.00 3.03 -1.73
CA THR A 130 14.66 4.19 -2.56
C THR A 130 13.15 4.40 -2.58
N LEU A 131 12.74 5.66 -2.65
CA LEU A 131 11.34 6.07 -2.75
C LEU A 131 11.16 6.96 -3.99
N LYS A 132 10.14 6.66 -4.78
CA LYS A 132 9.56 7.57 -5.77
C LYS A 132 8.08 7.74 -5.46
N LYS A 133 7.62 8.97 -5.30
CA LYS A 133 6.19 9.26 -5.18
C LYS A 133 5.67 9.80 -6.51
N ARG A 134 4.53 9.31 -6.98
CA ARG A 134 3.94 9.65 -8.28
C ARG A 134 2.59 10.33 -8.08
N LEU A 135 2.49 11.58 -8.51
CA LEU A 135 1.30 12.42 -8.40
C LEU A 135 0.42 12.22 -9.63
N GLN A 136 -0.35 11.14 -9.62
CA GLN A 136 -1.21 10.76 -10.75
C GLN A 136 -2.39 9.90 -10.28
N SER A 137 -3.40 9.84 -11.13
CA SER A 137 -4.52 8.89 -10.98
C SER A 137 -4.12 7.47 -11.36
N PHE A 138 -4.84 6.47 -10.86
CA PHE A 138 -4.49 5.06 -11.09
C PHE A 138 -4.73 4.64 -12.55
N GLU A 139 -5.65 5.31 -13.23
CA GLU A 139 -5.97 5.14 -14.65
C GLU A 139 -4.81 5.57 -15.57
N GLN A 140 -3.88 6.38 -15.06
CA GLN A 140 -2.71 6.84 -15.82
C GLN A 140 -1.53 5.86 -15.74
N ILE A 141 -1.62 4.84 -14.89
CA ILE A 141 -0.56 3.83 -14.76
C ILE A 141 -0.44 3.03 -16.06
N SER A 142 0.73 3.10 -16.66
CA SER A 142 1.07 2.44 -17.93
C SER A 142 2.32 1.56 -17.84
N ASP A 143 2.84 1.32 -16.63
CA ASP A 143 4.02 0.50 -16.38
C ASP A 143 3.87 -0.91 -16.97
N GLN A 144 4.99 -1.47 -17.45
CA GLN A 144 5.05 -2.79 -18.05
C GLN A 144 6.20 -3.58 -17.42
N VAL A 145 5.91 -4.77 -16.89
CA VAL A 145 6.89 -5.78 -16.43
C VAL A 145 7.98 -5.18 -15.54
N ARG A 146 7.57 -4.42 -14.52
CA ARG A 146 8.46 -3.60 -13.71
C ARG A 146 8.48 -3.98 -12.23
N PHE A 147 7.35 -4.41 -11.68
CA PHE A 147 7.20 -4.61 -10.24
C PHE A 147 7.16 -6.09 -9.88
N ASP A 148 7.79 -6.43 -8.77
CA ASP A 148 7.73 -7.75 -8.14
C ASP A 148 6.50 -7.85 -7.23
N LEU A 149 6.16 -6.74 -6.57
CA LEU A 149 5.09 -6.65 -5.58
C LEU A 149 4.24 -5.39 -5.77
N ILE A 150 2.92 -5.56 -5.73
CA ILE A 150 1.95 -4.46 -5.68
C ILE A 150 1.20 -4.50 -4.35
N TYR A 151 1.23 -3.39 -3.62
CA TYR A 151 0.26 -3.10 -2.56
C TYR A 151 -0.92 -2.38 -3.18
N PHE A 152 -2.07 -3.05 -3.25
CA PHE A 152 -3.29 -2.45 -3.76
C PHE A 152 -4.14 -1.95 -2.59
N ASP A 153 -3.93 -0.70 -2.19
CA ASP A 153 -4.50 -0.05 -1.00
C ASP A 153 -5.40 1.14 -1.37
N ALA A 154 -6.25 0.93 -2.38
CA ALA A 154 -7.28 1.89 -2.74
C ALA A 154 -8.43 1.88 -1.71
N PHE A 155 -9.20 2.97 -1.64
CA PHE A 155 -10.46 2.98 -0.89
C PHE A 155 -11.42 1.89 -1.36
N SER A 156 -12.29 1.47 -0.47
CA SER A 156 -13.12 0.28 -0.68
C SER A 156 -13.97 0.39 -1.95
N ALA A 157 -14.23 -0.74 -2.60
CA ALA A 157 -15.09 -0.75 -3.80
C ALA A 157 -16.55 -0.37 -3.52
N SER A 158 -16.91 -0.09 -2.25
CA SER A 158 -18.22 0.49 -1.93
C SER A 158 -18.25 1.98 -2.23
N VAL A 159 -17.12 2.65 -2.03
CA VAL A 159 -16.98 4.10 -2.13
C VAL A 159 -16.36 4.49 -3.46
N GLN A 160 -15.38 3.73 -3.93
CA GLN A 160 -14.70 3.97 -5.21
C GLN A 160 -14.72 2.74 -6.13
N PRO A 161 -15.90 2.26 -6.56
CA PRO A 161 -16.02 1.06 -7.39
C PRO A 161 -15.22 1.12 -8.70
N GLU A 162 -14.99 2.31 -9.25
CA GLU A 162 -14.21 2.56 -10.47
C GLU A 162 -12.77 2.04 -10.37
N LEU A 163 -12.20 2.03 -9.16
CA LEU A 163 -10.84 1.56 -8.90
C LEU A 163 -10.74 0.02 -8.86
N TRP A 164 -11.85 -0.69 -8.79
CA TRP A 164 -11.89 -2.15 -8.64
C TRP A 164 -12.40 -2.85 -9.90
N THR A 165 -12.11 -2.26 -11.05
CA THR A 165 -12.55 -2.73 -12.37
C THR A 165 -11.49 -3.61 -13.05
N GLU A 166 -11.92 -4.37 -14.06
CA GLU A 166 -11.00 -5.15 -14.91
C GLU A 166 -9.93 -4.26 -15.56
N ALA A 167 -10.30 -3.06 -16.00
CA ALA A 167 -9.37 -2.11 -16.61
C ALA A 167 -8.23 -1.69 -15.65
N ILE A 168 -8.53 -1.49 -14.37
CA ILE A 168 -7.50 -1.18 -13.37
C ILE A 168 -6.63 -2.41 -13.09
N PHE A 169 -7.25 -3.58 -12.89
CA PHE A 169 -6.46 -4.80 -12.65
C PHE A 169 -5.62 -5.23 -13.86
N GLU A 170 -6.06 -4.95 -15.08
CA GLU A 170 -5.26 -5.19 -16.29
C GLU A 170 -3.97 -4.37 -16.26
N ARG A 171 -4.03 -3.10 -15.82
CA ARG A 171 -2.84 -2.26 -15.63
C ARG A 171 -1.90 -2.85 -14.59
N MET A 172 -2.44 -3.34 -13.46
CA MET A 172 -1.64 -4.00 -12.43
C MET A 172 -1.00 -5.29 -12.94
N TYR A 173 -1.73 -6.09 -13.71
CA TYR A 173 -1.24 -7.31 -14.32
C TYR A 173 -0.11 -7.04 -15.31
N LYS A 174 -0.26 -6.00 -16.14
CA LYS A 174 0.78 -5.54 -17.08
C LYS A 174 2.02 -5.02 -16.36
N ALA A 175 1.83 -4.27 -15.28
CA ALA A 175 2.91 -3.68 -14.50
C ALA A 175 3.74 -4.73 -13.73
N LEU A 176 3.15 -5.85 -13.33
CA LEU A 176 3.87 -6.93 -12.64
C LEU A 176 4.80 -7.72 -13.58
N LYS A 177 5.96 -8.10 -13.06
CA LYS A 177 6.82 -9.12 -13.65
C LYS A 177 6.17 -10.51 -13.57
N ALA A 178 6.64 -11.44 -14.39
CA ALA A 178 6.25 -12.85 -14.25
C ALA A 178 6.60 -13.36 -12.83
N GLY A 179 5.68 -14.09 -12.20
CA GLY A 179 5.81 -14.50 -10.81
C GLY A 179 5.43 -13.43 -9.77
N GLY A 180 5.20 -12.18 -10.21
CA GLY A 180 4.89 -11.05 -9.34
C GLY A 180 3.55 -11.17 -8.62
N ILE A 181 3.43 -10.45 -7.51
CA ILE A 181 2.34 -10.59 -6.54
C ILE A 181 1.64 -9.26 -6.32
N LEU A 182 0.31 -9.29 -6.20
CA LEU A 182 -0.52 -8.20 -5.71
C LEU A 182 -1.22 -8.65 -4.42
N VAL A 183 -1.18 -7.81 -3.39
CA VAL A 183 -1.93 -8.02 -2.14
C VAL A 183 -2.87 -6.86 -1.86
N THR A 184 -4.03 -7.16 -1.27
CA THR A 184 -5.02 -6.16 -0.87
C THR A 184 -5.83 -6.63 0.33
N TYR A 185 -6.24 -5.68 1.17
CA TYR A 185 -7.13 -5.97 2.31
C TYR A 185 -8.53 -6.40 1.85
N ALA A 186 -8.94 -6.03 0.63
CA ALA A 186 -10.29 -6.27 0.14
C ALA A 186 -10.54 -7.75 -0.19
N SER A 187 -11.79 -8.17 -0.03
CA SER A 187 -12.24 -9.54 -0.35
C SER A 187 -13.58 -9.61 -1.07
N LYS A 188 -14.01 -8.50 -1.67
CA LYS A 188 -15.25 -8.47 -2.46
C LYS A 188 -15.15 -9.42 -3.66
N GLY A 189 -16.23 -10.17 -3.89
CA GLY A 189 -16.31 -11.13 -5.00
C GLY A 189 -16.18 -10.48 -6.38
N SER A 190 -16.60 -9.22 -6.54
CA SER A 190 -16.42 -8.44 -7.77
C SER A 190 -14.94 -8.21 -8.09
N ALA A 191 -14.17 -7.73 -7.11
CA ALA A 191 -12.73 -7.51 -7.25
C ALA A 191 -11.99 -8.80 -7.62
N ARG A 192 -12.32 -9.91 -6.94
CA ARG A 192 -11.75 -11.23 -7.28
C ARG A 192 -12.03 -11.62 -8.73
N ARG A 193 -13.28 -11.49 -9.20
CA ARG A 193 -13.63 -11.85 -10.58
C ARG A 193 -12.91 -10.95 -11.59
N ALA A 194 -12.80 -9.65 -11.30
CA ALA A 194 -12.10 -8.72 -12.17
C ALA A 194 -10.60 -9.04 -12.27
N MET A 195 -9.93 -9.36 -11.16
CA MET A 195 -8.55 -9.84 -11.17
C MET A 195 -8.39 -11.14 -11.99
N GLN A 196 -9.30 -12.10 -11.81
CA GLN A 196 -9.26 -13.37 -12.55
C GLN A 196 -9.48 -13.17 -14.06
N ALA A 197 -10.37 -12.27 -14.45
CA ALA A 197 -10.66 -11.96 -15.85
C ALA A 197 -9.43 -11.47 -16.62
N VAL A 198 -8.50 -10.78 -15.94
CA VAL A 198 -7.27 -10.25 -16.56
C VAL A 198 -6.08 -11.22 -16.47
N GLY A 199 -6.28 -12.43 -15.93
CA GLY A 199 -5.27 -13.50 -15.90
C GLY A 199 -4.59 -13.72 -14.55
N PHE A 200 -4.97 -13.00 -13.48
CA PHE A 200 -4.42 -13.30 -12.16
C PHE A 200 -4.91 -14.65 -11.62
N LYS A 201 -3.99 -15.40 -11.01
CA LYS A 201 -4.34 -16.48 -10.09
C LYS A 201 -4.62 -15.89 -8.71
N VAL A 202 -5.88 -15.90 -8.31
CA VAL A 202 -6.34 -15.26 -7.08
C VAL A 202 -6.66 -16.29 -6.00
N GLU A 203 -6.08 -16.11 -4.82
CA GLU A 203 -6.37 -16.88 -3.63
C GLU A 203 -7.00 -15.99 -2.54
N LYS A 204 -7.78 -16.63 -1.67
CA LYS A 204 -8.32 -16.01 -0.46
C LYS A 204 -7.44 -16.40 0.71
N LEU A 205 -7.05 -15.42 1.51
CA LEU A 205 -6.26 -15.61 2.72
C LEU A 205 -7.05 -15.09 3.93
N PRO A 206 -6.74 -15.54 5.16
CA PRO A 206 -7.35 -14.99 6.36
C PRO A 206 -7.16 -13.46 6.42
N GLY A 207 -8.25 -12.72 6.67
CA GLY A 207 -8.19 -11.27 6.79
C GLY A 207 -7.57 -10.79 8.11
N ALA A 208 -7.14 -9.53 8.15
CA ALA A 208 -6.60 -8.91 9.34
C ALA A 208 -7.69 -8.60 10.38
N LEU A 209 -7.33 -8.62 11.67
CA LEU A 209 -8.14 -8.06 12.77
C LEU A 209 -9.60 -8.57 12.80
N GLY A 210 -9.78 -9.86 12.55
CA GLY A 210 -11.10 -10.52 12.56
C GLY A 210 -11.94 -10.29 11.29
N LYS A 211 -11.38 -9.68 10.23
CA LYS A 211 -11.96 -9.76 8.88
C LYS A 211 -11.81 -11.21 8.38
N ARG A 212 -12.83 -11.72 7.68
CA ARG A 212 -12.86 -13.13 7.23
C ARG A 212 -11.77 -13.43 6.20
N ASP A 213 -11.79 -12.68 5.12
CA ASP A 213 -10.93 -12.91 3.96
C ASP A 213 -10.22 -11.61 3.55
N MET A 214 -9.04 -11.76 2.97
CA MET A 214 -8.34 -10.81 2.12
C MET A 214 -7.95 -11.51 0.80
N LEU A 215 -7.43 -10.77 -0.19
CA LEU A 215 -7.02 -11.34 -1.48
C LEU A 215 -5.52 -11.19 -1.72
N ARG A 216 -4.95 -12.25 -2.31
CA ARG A 216 -3.65 -12.21 -2.97
C ARG A 216 -3.80 -12.71 -4.39
N ALA A 217 -3.19 -12.01 -5.32
CA ALA A 217 -3.23 -12.29 -6.74
C ALA A 217 -1.80 -12.48 -7.26
N LYS A 218 -1.56 -13.52 -8.06
CA LYS A 218 -0.25 -13.83 -8.63
C LYS A 218 -0.32 -13.83 -10.15
N LYS A 219 0.66 -13.20 -10.79
CA LYS A 219 0.96 -13.39 -12.22
C LYS A 219 1.81 -14.64 -12.36
N GLU A 220 1.32 -15.68 -13.04
CA GLU A 220 2.06 -16.94 -13.16
C GLU A 220 3.38 -16.74 -13.93
N MET A 221 4.35 -17.62 -13.68
CA MET A 221 5.57 -17.68 -14.49
C MET A 221 5.22 -18.47 -15.75
N GLU A 222 5.39 -17.87 -16.92
CA GLU A 222 5.32 -18.60 -18.20
C GLU A 222 6.47 -19.60 -18.35
#